data_AF-A0A1C4GMN0-F1
#
_entry.id   AF-A0A1C4GMN0-F1
#
_cell.length_a   1.000
_cell.length_b   1.000
_cell.length_c   1.000
_cell.angle_alpha   90.00
_cell.angle_beta   90.00
_cell.angle_gamma   90.00
#
_symmetry.space_group_name_H-M   'P 1'
#
loop_
_entity.id
_entity.type
_entity.pdbx_description
1 polymer ?
#
loop_
_entity_poly.entity_id
_entity_poly.type
_entity_poly.pdbx_seq_one_letter_code
_entity_poly.pdbx_strand_id
1 'polypeptide(L)'
;MVAFAMLDETAQKEKNRFILRHNGKYACESYNGSVYYGSRNTSNGTVAMGCGDNLKAGDKVSLTLESGKPGLGTNTVGPTLAEITVPATQPPSPSTGVVRGFSYNKTSGRIEVKLDEAAQKGQNRYVVKQDDKNYICESYKGTVYYSYKSISNGVVTMTCPITPVVGSTYSISAEANMPGYDPNTNGAVLASFVATSDMIK
;
A
#
# COMPACT_ATOMS: atom_id res chain seq x y z
N MET A 1 1.76 -7.81 -12.21
CA MET A 1 1.65 -6.52 -11.49
C MET A 1 2.26 -5.45 -12.38
N VAL A 2 1.63 -4.29 -12.51
CA VAL A 2 2.14 -3.17 -13.33
C VAL A 2 2.79 -2.16 -12.40
N ALA A 3 3.99 -1.66 -12.73
CA ALA A 3 4.61 -0.57 -11.99
C ALA A 3 4.18 0.78 -12.54
N PHE A 4 3.98 1.72 -11.62
CA PHE A 4 3.77 3.12 -11.93
C PHE A 4 4.85 3.97 -11.27
N ALA A 5 5.41 4.91 -12.02
CA ALA A 5 6.12 6.05 -11.45
C ALA A 5 5.15 7.22 -11.31
N MET A 6 5.10 7.82 -10.13
CA MET A 6 4.34 9.03 -9.87
C MET A 6 5.28 10.23 -10.02
N LEU A 7 5.02 11.07 -11.01
CA LEU A 7 5.81 12.26 -11.32
C LEU A 7 4.98 13.50 -11.01
N ASP A 8 5.61 14.53 -10.44
CA ASP A 8 5.01 15.86 -10.42
C ASP A 8 4.76 16.34 -11.87
N GLU A 9 3.56 16.85 -12.14
CA GLU A 9 3.17 17.22 -13.51
C GLU A 9 4.02 18.37 -14.08
N THR A 10 4.49 19.29 -13.24
CA THR A 10 5.35 20.40 -13.66
C THR A 10 6.72 19.87 -14.06
N ALA A 11 7.34 19.06 -13.19
CA ALA A 11 8.63 18.43 -13.47
C ALA A 11 8.58 17.51 -14.70
N GLN A 12 7.44 16.88 -14.94
CA GLN A 12 7.22 15.99 -16.08
C GLN A 12 7.09 16.74 -17.41
N LYS A 13 6.57 17.97 -17.41
CA LYS A 13 6.45 18.83 -18.59
C LYS A 13 7.78 19.46 -19.01
N GLU A 14 8.74 19.56 -18.10
CA GLU A 14 10.09 19.98 -18.42
C GLU A 14 10.85 18.96 -19.28
N LYS A 15 12.02 19.36 -19.79
CA LYS A 15 12.91 18.49 -20.58
C LYS A 15 13.68 17.49 -19.72
N ASN A 16 13.05 16.99 -18.65
CA ASN A 16 13.55 15.94 -17.80
C ASN A 16 13.21 14.58 -18.43
N ARG A 17 14.22 13.72 -18.60
CA ARG A 17 14.04 12.38 -19.15
C ARG A 17 14.00 11.38 -18.01
N PHE A 18 12.80 11.05 -17.55
CA PHE A 18 12.59 10.04 -16.52
C PHE A 18 12.51 8.67 -17.19
N ILE A 19 13.38 7.74 -16.83
CA ILE A 19 13.36 6.38 -17.36
C ILE A 19 12.99 5.43 -16.23
N LEU A 20 11.95 4.63 -16.44
CA LEU A 20 11.63 3.51 -15.58
C LEU A 20 12.33 2.27 -16.14
N ARG A 21 13.02 1.56 -15.25
CA ARG A 21 13.80 0.36 -15.57
C ARG A 21 13.28 -0.84 -14.80
N HIS A 22 13.25 -1.99 -15.46
CA HIS A 22 12.96 -3.29 -14.87
C HIS A 22 14.22 -4.14 -14.88
N ASN A 23 14.72 -4.53 -13.71
CA ASN A 23 15.98 -5.26 -13.53
C ASN A 23 17.16 -4.59 -14.28
N GLY A 24 17.23 -3.26 -14.22
CA GLY A 24 18.26 -2.44 -14.89
C GLY A 24 18.01 -2.19 -16.39
N LYS A 25 17.08 -2.90 -17.02
CA LYS A 25 16.74 -2.73 -18.44
C LYS A 25 15.70 -1.64 -18.62
N TYR A 26 15.77 -0.91 -19.72
CA TYR A 26 14.76 0.08 -20.09
C TYR A 26 13.38 -0.57 -20.19
N ALA A 27 12.38 0.02 -19.54
CA ALA A 27 10.98 -0.40 -19.64
C ALA A 27 10.16 0.67 -20.40
N CYS A 28 10.10 1.88 -19.87
CA CYS A 28 9.45 3.01 -20.52
C CYS A 28 10.05 4.34 -20.04
N GLU A 29 9.72 5.46 -20.69
CA GLU A 29 10.25 6.78 -20.30
C GLU A 29 9.23 7.91 -20.44
N SER A 30 9.44 8.97 -19.65
CA SER A 30 8.74 10.24 -19.77
C SER A 30 9.72 11.33 -20.15
N TYR A 31 9.35 12.15 -21.12
CA TYR A 31 10.13 13.31 -21.56
C TYR A 31 9.22 14.41 -22.10
N ASN A 32 9.41 15.64 -21.61
CA ASN A 32 8.76 16.85 -22.13
C ASN A 32 7.25 16.69 -22.26
N GLY A 33 6.59 16.31 -21.16
CA GLY A 33 5.14 16.14 -21.09
C GLY A 33 4.62 14.80 -21.61
N SER A 34 5.44 14.03 -22.33
CA SER A 34 5.01 12.79 -23.02
C SER A 34 5.55 11.54 -22.33
N VAL A 35 4.79 10.44 -22.39
CA VAL A 35 5.25 9.10 -21.99
C VAL A 35 5.43 8.26 -23.26
N TYR A 36 6.55 7.54 -23.35
CA TYR A 36 6.92 6.68 -24.47
C TYR A 36 7.02 5.24 -23.99
N TYR A 37 6.53 4.30 -24.81
CA TYR A 37 6.48 2.86 -24.51
C TYR A 37 5.73 2.52 -23.20
N GLY A 38 4.79 3.38 -22.81
CA GLY A 38 4.00 3.23 -21.60
C GLY A 38 2.67 3.97 -21.68
N SER A 39 2.01 4.07 -20.54
CA SER A 39 0.73 4.75 -20.37
C SER A 39 0.91 6.01 -19.51
N ARG A 40 0.09 7.02 -19.80
CA ARG A 40 0.05 8.29 -19.07
C ARG A 40 -1.34 8.48 -18.50
N ASN A 41 -1.45 8.61 -17.19
CA ASN A 41 -2.66 9.08 -16.53
C ASN A 41 -2.33 10.30 -15.66
N THR A 42 -3.19 11.30 -15.64
CA THR A 42 -2.97 12.55 -14.89
C THR A 42 -4.14 12.81 -13.98
N SER A 43 -3.85 13.07 -12.71
CA SER A 43 -4.85 13.43 -11.71
C SER A 43 -4.20 14.33 -10.66
N ASN A 44 -4.89 15.42 -10.30
CA ASN A 44 -4.50 16.32 -9.21
C ASN A 44 -3.02 16.76 -9.24
N GLY A 45 -2.50 17.18 -10.40
CA GLY A 45 -1.12 17.65 -10.54
C GLY A 45 -0.04 16.56 -10.51
N THR A 46 -0.45 15.28 -10.53
CA THR A 46 0.47 14.13 -10.58
C THR A 46 0.25 13.34 -11.87
N VAL A 47 1.35 12.91 -12.50
CA VAL A 47 1.34 12.03 -13.66
C VAL A 47 1.76 10.63 -13.23
N ALA A 48 0.85 9.67 -13.38
CA ALA A 48 1.17 8.25 -13.29
C ALA A 48 1.67 7.76 -14.65
N MET A 49 2.97 7.44 -14.71
CA MET A 49 3.60 6.77 -15.85
C MET A 49 3.61 5.26 -15.59
N GLY A 50 2.80 4.49 -16.33
CA GLY A 50 2.72 3.04 -16.20
C GLY A 50 3.42 2.31 -17.34
N CYS A 51 4.38 1.45 -17.05
CA CYS A 51 5.02 0.59 -18.04
C CYS A 51 4.38 -0.81 -18.01
N GLY A 52 3.97 -1.34 -19.16
CA GLY A 52 3.16 -2.55 -19.28
C GLY A 52 3.88 -3.87 -18.98
N ASP A 53 4.62 -3.95 -17.88
CA ASP A 53 5.40 -5.13 -17.52
C ASP A 53 4.64 -6.08 -16.60
N ASN A 54 4.89 -7.38 -16.79
CA ASN A 54 4.42 -8.44 -15.90
C ASN A 54 5.44 -8.67 -14.78
N LEU A 55 5.48 -7.74 -13.83
CA LEU A 55 6.41 -7.82 -12.70
C LEU A 55 6.13 -9.03 -11.80
N LYS A 56 7.22 -9.66 -11.34
CA LYS A 56 7.23 -10.79 -10.42
C LYS A 56 7.97 -10.44 -9.13
N ALA A 57 7.67 -11.20 -8.09
CA ALA A 57 8.44 -11.28 -6.87
C ALA A 57 9.96 -11.26 -7.12
N GLY A 58 10.67 -10.35 -6.46
CA GLY A 58 12.13 -10.19 -6.57
C GLY A 58 12.59 -9.29 -7.71
N ASP A 59 11.70 -8.89 -8.63
CA ASP A 59 12.06 -7.94 -9.69
C ASP A 59 12.36 -6.57 -9.12
N LYS A 60 13.40 -5.91 -9.64
CA LYS A 60 13.73 -4.53 -9.32
C LYS A 60 13.08 -3.59 -10.29
N VAL A 61 12.47 -2.53 -9.78
CA VAL A 61 11.97 -1.41 -10.58
C VAL A 61 12.65 -0.14 -10.09
N SER A 62 13.31 0.59 -10.99
CA SER A 62 13.96 1.85 -10.65
C SER A 62 13.52 2.97 -11.59
N LEU A 63 13.49 4.18 -11.05
CA LEU A 63 13.25 5.41 -11.79
C LEU A 63 14.56 6.21 -11.80
N THR A 64 15.08 6.49 -12.98
CA THR A 64 16.31 7.26 -13.18
C THR A 64 16.01 8.58 -13.87
N LEU A 65 16.75 9.64 -13.53
CA LEU A 65 16.76 10.88 -14.27
C LEU A 65 17.95 10.89 -15.22
N GLU A 66 17.68 10.84 -16.52
CA GLU A 66 18.69 10.68 -17.56
C GLU A 66 18.82 11.96 -18.38
N SER A 67 19.94 12.10 -19.07
CA SER A 67 20.13 13.17 -20.04
C SER A 67 19.68 12.75 -21.45
N GLY A 68 19.56 13.73 -22.34
CA GLY A 68 19.23 13.50 -23.75
C GLY A 68 17.73 13.42 -24.03
N LYS A 69 17.38 12.72 -25.11
CA LYS A 69 16.01 12.62 -25.66
C LYS A 69 15.63 11.15 -25.87
N PRO A 70 14.32 10.83 -25.93
CA PRO A 70 13.85 9.51 -26.34
C PRO A 70 14.51 9.02 -27.63
N GLY A 71 14.82 7.72 -27.70
CA GLY A 71 15.52 7.10 -28.83
C GLY A 71 17.06 7.17 -28.77
N LEU A 72 17.64 7.95 -27.84
CA LEU A 72 19.08 7.87 -27.55
C LEU A 72 19.38 6.72 -26.59
N GLY A 73 20.57 6.13 -26.74
CA GLY A 73 21.05 5.03 -25.90
C GLY A 73 20.95 5.36 -24.41
N THR A 74 20.55 4.37 -23.62
CA THR A 74 20.26 4.50 -22.19
C THR A 74 21.45 4.05 -21.32
N ASN A 75 22.67 4.23 -21.83
CA ASN A 75 23.91 3.75 -21.21
C ASN A 75 24.53 4.77 -20.24
N THR A 76 23.98 5.99 -20.20
CA THR A 76 24.29 6.94 -19.13
C THR A 76 23.70 6.42 -17.83
N VAL A 77 24.46 6.51 -16.74
CA VAL A 77 23.99 6.16 -15.39
C VAL A 77 23.52 7.45 -14.75
N GLY A 78 22.36 7.95 -15.20
CA GLY A 78 21.69 9.05 -14.53
C GLY A 78 21.38 8.70 -13.06
N PRO A 79 21.23 9.67 -12.15
CA PRO A 79 20.91 9.38 -10.76
C PRO A 79 19.62 8.57 -10.66
N THR A 80 19.63 7.55 -9.80
CA THR A 80 18.43 6.82 -9.42
C THR A 80 17.64 7.67 -8.45
N LEU A 81 16.44 8.08 -8.84
CA LEU A 81 15.52 8.87 -8.01
C LEU A 81 14.75 7.99 -7.03
N ALA A 82 14.41 6.77 -7.45
CA ALA A 82 13.73 5.78 -6.63
C ALA A 82 14.04 4.36 -7.12
N GLU A 83 14.12 3.39 -6.21
CA GLU A 83 14.22 1.96 -6.53
C GLU A 83 13.31 1.19 -5.55
N ILE A 84 12.56 0.23 -6.08
CA ILE A 84 11.80 -0.74 -5.29
C ILE A 84 12.15 -2.14 -5.77
N THR A 85 12.17 -3.10 -4.85
CA THR A 85 12.14 -4.51 -5.20
C THR A 85 10.71 -5.00 -5.00
N VAL A 86 10.12 -5.58 -6.05
CA VAL A 86 8.79 -6.17 -6.01
C VAL A 86 8.81 -7.26 -4.94
N PRO A 87 8.06 -7.09 -3.84
CA PRO A 87 8.11 -8.03 -2.74
C PRO A 87 7.63 -9.41 -3.20
N ALA A 88 8.13 -10.47 -2.55
CA ALA A 88 7.74 -11.86 -2.85
C ALA A 88 6.23 -12.10 -2.71
N THR A 89 5.57 -11.22 -1.98
CA THR A 89 4.15 -11.19 -1.74
C THR A 89 3.59 -9.89 -2.30
N GLN A 90 2.79 -9.98 -3.36
CA GLN A 90 2.04 -8.85 -3.91
C GLN A 90 1.34 -8.11 -2.76
N PRO A 91 1.57 -6.79 -2.58
CA PRO A 91 0.85 -6.06 -1.56
C PRO A 91 -0.65 -6.21 -1.85
N PRO A 92 -1.45 -6.59 -0.84
CA PRO A 92 -2.88 -6.75 -1.02
C PRO A 92 -3.48 -5.44 -1.56
N SER A 93 -4.33 -5.58 -2.57
CA SER A 93 -4.95 -4.45 -3.27
C SER A 93 -5.68 -3.56 -2.25
N PRO A 94 -5.35 -2.26 -2.13
CA PRO A 94 -6.11 -1.33 -1.32
C PRO A 94 -7.39 -0.99 -2.08
N SER A 95 -8.34 -1.93 -2.20
CA SER A 95 -9.67 -1.52 -2.62
C SER A 95 -10.25 -0.70 -1.48
N THR A 96 -10.51 0.57 -1.74
CA THR A 96 -11.01 1.59 -0.80
C THR A 96 -12.37 1.25 -0.14
N GLY A 97 -12.99 0.10 -0.49
CA GLY A 97 -14.23 -0.41 0.10
C GLY A 97 -14.08 -1.58 1.09
N VAL A 98 -12.86 -2.03 1.42
CA VAL A 98 -12.67 -3.17 2.35
C VAL A 98 -13.03 -2.81 3.78
N VAL A 99 -12.47 -1.72 4.30
CA VAL A 99 -12.69 -1.29 5.69
C VAL A 99 -13.89 -0.36 5.70
N ARG A 100 -15.01 -0.85 6.24
CA ARG A 100 -16.25 -0.12 6.42
C ARG A 100 -16.25 0.75 7.68
N GLY A 101 -15.31 0.50 8.59
CA GLY A 101 -15.12 1.29 9.81
C GLY A 101 -13.94 0.79 10.63
N PHE A 102 -13.24 1.72 11.28
CA PHE A 102 -12.13 1.41 12.19
C PHE A 102 -12.13 2.45 13.32
N SER A 103 -12.44 2.02 14.54
CA SER A 103 -12.65 2.94 15.67
C SER A 103 -12.51 2.24 17.02
N TYR A 104 -12.29 3.02 18.07
CA TYR A 104 -12.44 2.53 19.44
C TYR A 104 -13.90 2.65 19.91
N ASN A 105 -14.47 1.55 20.40
CA ASN A 105 -15.79 1.51 21.01
C ASN A 105 -15.66 1.61 22.53
N LYS A 106 -15.99 2.78 23.08
CA LYS A 106 -15.92 3.09 24.52
C LYS A 106 -16.78 2.16 25.39
N THR A 107 -17.95 1.78 24.91
CA THR A 107 -18.86 0.89 25.66
C THR A 107 -18.28 -0.49 25.83
N SER A 108 -17.61 -1.01 24.80
CA SER A 108 -16.99 -2.34 24.84
C SER A 108 -15.55 -2.33 25.37
N GLY A 109 -14.91 -1.16 25.44
CA GLY A 109 -13.50 -1.01 25.80
C GLY A 109 -12.53 -1.61 24.79
N ARG A 110 -12.88 -1.61 23.49
CA ARG A 110 -12.16 -2.37 22.45
C ARG A 110 -12.06 -1.60 21.14
N ILE A 111 -11.06 -1.95 20.33
CA ILE A 111 -10.99 -1.51 18.94
C ILE A 111 -11.92 -2.40 18.11
N GLU A 112 -12.77 -1.77 17.30
CA GLU A 112 -13.63 -2.43 16.32
C GLU A 112 -13.13 -2.15 14.91
N VAL A 113 -12.95 -3.23 14.16
CA VAL A 113 -12.74 -3.20 12.72
C VAL A 113 -13.97 -3.76 12.03
N LYS A 114 -14.56 -3.00 11.11
CA LYS A 114 -15.64 -3.44 10.25
C LYS A 114 -15.09 -3.69 8.86
N LEU A 115 -15.09 -4.94 8.44
CA LEU A 115 -14.64 -5.39 7.13
C LEU A 115 -15.84 -5.81 6.28
N ASP A 116 -15.79 -5.51 4.99
CA ASP A 116 -16.64 -6.17 4.00
C ASP A 116 -16.44 -7.69 4.08
N GLU A 117 -17.54 -8.46 4.17
CA GLU A 117 -17.46 -9.91 4.39
C GLU A 117 -16.78 -10.66 3.24
N ALA A 118 -16.97 -10.22 1.99
CA ALA A 118 -16.31 -10.84 0.84
C ALA A 118 -14.80 -10.57 0.87
N ALA A 119 -14.41 -9.34 1.22
CA ALA A 119 -13.00 -9.00 1.42
C ALA A 119 -12.38 -9.80 2.57
N GLN A 120 -13.10 -9.96 3.68
CA GLN A 120 -12.65 -10.72 4.85
C GLN A 120 -12.43 -12.21 4.58
N LYS A 121 -13.26 -12.81 3.72
CA LYS A 121 -13.10 -14.20 3.24
C LYS A 121 -12.03 -14.34 2.16
N GLY A 122 -11.55 -13.23 1.62
CA GLY A 122 -10.52 -13.18 0.60
C GLY A 122 -9.14 -13.64 1.08
N GLN A 123 -8.15 -13.44 0.22
CA GLN A 123 -6.79 -13.92 0.47
C GLN A 123 -5.95 -12.99 1.35
N ASN A 124 -6.45 -11.79 1.62
CA ASN A 124 -5.71 -10.79 2.38
C ASN A 124 -5.75 -11.11 3.88
N ARG A 125 -4.63 -10.88 4.56
CA ARG A 125 -4.54 -10.83 6.02
C ARG A 125 -4.75 -9.39 6.43
N TYR A 126 -5.65 -9.15 7.38
CA TYR A 126 -5.93 -7.82 7.91
C TYR A 126 -5.44 -7.75 9.34
N VAL A 127 -4.41 -6.95 9.59
CA VAL A 127 -3.70 -6.92 10.87
C VAL A 127 -3.94 -5.57 11.53
N VAL A 128 -4.27 -5.59 12.82
CA VAL A 128 -4.36 -4.36 13.63
C VAL A 128 -3.09 -4.22 14.44
N LYS A 129 -2.49 -3.04 14.39
CA LYS A 129 -1.24 -2.71 15.06
C LYS A 129 -1.36 -1.44 15.90
N GLN A 130 -0.53 -1.35 16.91
CA GLN A 130 -0.18 -0.12 17.60
C GLN A 130 1.22 0.34 17.17
N ASP A 131 1.34 1.63 16.84
CA ASP A 131 2.59 2.31 16.46
C ASP A 131 3.34 1.55 15.35
N ASP A 132 2.57 1.03 14.38
CA ASP A 132 2.98 0.29 13.18
C ASP A 132 3.81 -0.99 13.42
N LYS A 133 3.95 -1.42 14.67
CA LYS A 133 4.79 -2.55 15.07
C LYS A 133 4.06 -3.54 15.99
N ASN A 134 3.40 -3.03 17.01
CA ASN A 134 2.86 -3.92 18.04
C ASN A 134 1.57 -4.55 17.55
N TYR A 135 1.63 -5.84 17.21
CA TYR A 135 0.49 -6.65 16.82
C TYR A 135 -0.57 -6.71 17.93
N ILE A 136 -1.85 -6.58 17.54
CA ILE A 136 -2.99 -6.65 18.47
C ILE A 136 -3.89 -7.85 18.13
N CYS A 137 -4.36 -7.90 16.88
CA CYS A 137 -5.32 -8.89 16.40
C CYS A 137 -5.29 -8.94 14.87
N GLU A 138 -5.92 -9.95 14.28
CA GLU A 138 -6.01 -10.06 12.83
C GLU A 138 -7.20 -10.87 12.32
N SER A 139 -7.43 -10.74 11.02
CA SER A 139 -8.41 -11.51 10.26
C SER A 139 -7.76 -12.08 8.99
N TYR A 140 -7.99 -13.36 8.70
CA TYR A 140 -7.46 -14.03 7.53
C TYR A 140 -8.40 -15.15 7.05
N LYS A 141 -8.72 -15.15 5.76
CA LYS A 141 -9.52 -16.19 5.08
C LYS A 141 -10.78 -16.57 5.86
N GLY A 142 -11.59 -15.58 6.24
CA GLY A 142 -12.84 -15.85 6.93
C GLY A 142 -12.70 -16.02 8.44
N THR A 143 -11.50 -16.15 8.99
CA THR A 143 -11.26 -16.37 10.43
C THR A 143 -10.68 -15.12 11.08
N VAL A 144 -10.97 -14.89 12.36
CA VAL A 144 -10.31 -13.84 13.16
C VAL A 144 -9.48 -14.50 14.27
N TYR A 145 -8.38 -13.85 14.64
CA TYR A 145 -7.43 -14.32 15.64
C TYR A 145 -7.19 -13.23 16.67
N TYR A 146 -7.01 -13.63 17.93
CA TYR A 146 -6.84 -12.74 19.09
C TYR A 146 -7.92 -11.64 19.18
N SER A 147 -9.11 -11.96 18.71
CA SER A 147 -10.25 -11.04 18.60
C SER A 147 -11.55 -11.83 18.57
N TYR A 148 -12.66 -11.11 18.69
CA TYR A 148 -14.01 -11.67 18.52
C TYR A 148 -14.54 -11.34 17.13
N LYS A 149 -15.35 -12.25 16.57
CA LYS A 149 -16.02 -12.08 15.28
C LYS A 149 -17.53 -11.98 15.49
N SER A 150 -18.15 -10.99 14.88
CA SER A 150 -19.59 -10.99 14.60
C SER A 150 -19.83 -10.63 13.13
N ILE A 151 -20.97 -11.07 12.58
CA ILE A 151 -21.35 -10.80 11.19
C ILE A 151 -22.78 -10.28 11.19
N SER A 152 -23.00 -9.17 10.50
CA SER A 152 -24.33 -8.61 10.30
C SER A 152 -24.37 -7.86 8.97
N ASN A 153 -25.41 -8.12 8.15
CA ASN A 153 -25.66 -7.43 6.88
C ASN A 153 -24.43 -7.35 5.95
N GLY A 154 -23.68 -8.46 5.79
CA GLY A 154 -22.50 -8.51 4.93
C GLY A 154 -21.27 -7.77 5.46
N VAL A 155 -21.28 -7.37 6.74
CA VAL A 155 -20.15 -6.73 7.42
C VAL A 155 -19.67 -7.62 8.56
N VAL A 156 -18.39 -7.94 8.54
CA VAL A 156 -17.71 -8.64 9.63
C VAL A 156 -17.18 -7.59 10.59
N THR A 157 -17.58 -7.66 11.86
CA THR A 157 -16.97 -6.87 12.93
C THR A 157 -15.95 -7.74 13.66
N MET A 158 -14.69 -7.33 13.60
CA MET A 158 -13.59 -7.89 14.36
C MET A 158 -13.33 -6.97 15.56
N THR A 159 -13.44 -7.52 16.77
CA THR A 159 -13.31 -6.75 18.01
C THR A 159 -12.04 -7.15 18.75
N CYS A 160 -11.12 -6.20 18.90
CA CYS A 160 -9.75 -6.44 19.35
C CYS A 160 -9.53 -6.00 20.81
N PRO A 161 -9.03 -6.90 21.68
CA PRO A 161 -8.77 -6.61 23.09
C PRO A 161 -7.55 -5.69 23.24
N ILE A 162 -7.76 -4.39 23.39
CA ILE A 162 -6.70 -3.47 23.81
C ILE A 162 -7.25 -2.26 24.55
N THR A 163 -6.52 -1.82 25.57
CA THR A 163 -6.70 -0.52 26.20
C THR A 163 -5.84 0.50 25.45
N PRO A 164 -6.44 1.50 24.78
CA PRO A 164 -5.66 2.47 24.04
C PRO A 164 -4.75 3.29 24.95
N VAL A 165 -3.54 3.56 24.47
CA VAL A 165 -2.56 4.47 25.08
C VAL A 165 -2.67 5.83 24.39
N VAL A 166 -2.93 6.90 25.16
CA VAL A 166 -3.02 8.26 24.61
C VAL A 166 -1.75 8.61 23.83
N GLY A 167 -1.92 9.12 22.61
CA GLY A 167 -0.84 9.52 21.72
C GLY A 167 -0.31 8.41 20.83
N SER A 168 -0.61 7.13 21.11
CA SER A 168 -0.28 6.04 20.20
C SER A 168 -1.20 6.02 18.97
N THR A 169 -0.63 5.59 17.85
CA THR A 169 -1.37 5.35 16.60
C THR A 169 -1.85 3.90 16.57
N TYR A 170 -3.09 3.69 16.17
CA TYR A 170 -3.63 2.37 15.87
C TYR A 170 -3.94 2.31 14.39
N SER A 171 -3.55 1.24 13.73
CA SER A 171 -3.73 1.07 12.30
C SER A 171 -4.27 -0.32 11.98
N ILE A 172 -5.03 -0.41 10.90
CA ILE A 172 -5.30 -1.67 10.23
C ILE A 172 -4.58 -1.68 8.88
N SER A 173 -3.79 -2.71 8.65
CA SER A 173 -3.07 -2.96 7.41
C SER A 173 -3.61 -4.19 6.71
N ALA A 174 -3.51 -4.20 5.37
CA ALA A 174 -3.57 -5.43 4.62
C ALA A 174 -2.15 -5.96 4.42
N GLU A 175 -1.92 -7.17 4.94
CA GLU A 175 -0.62 -7.80 5.04
C GLU A 175 -0.53 -9.08 4.23
N ALA A 176 0.71 -9.46 3.96
CA ALA A 176 1.04 -10.71 3.35
C ALA A 176 1.19 -11.84 4.39
N ASN A 177 1.32 -13.07 3.88
CA ASN A 177 1.55 -14.29 4.66
C ASN A 177 0.36 -14.72 5.53
N MET A 178 0.45 -15.93 6.06
CA MET A 178 -0.57 -16.55 6.91
C MET A 178 -0.33 -16.21 8.40
N PRO A 179 -1.39 -16.24 9.23
CA PRO A 179 -1.31 -16.15 10.69
C PRO A 179 -0.20 -17.03 11.29
N GLY A 180 0.48 -16.53 12.33
CA GLY A 180 1.61 -17.22 12.98
C GLY A 180 3.00 -16.90 12.41
N TYR A 181 3.09 -16.17 11.30
CA TYR A 181 4.33 -15.53 10.83
C TYR A 181 4.45 -14.12 11.39
N ASP A 182 5.70 -13.60 11.49
CA ASP A 182 6.02 -12.29 12.06
C ASP A 182 5.04 -11.23 11.52
N PRO A 183 4.15 -10.70 12.38
CA PRO A 183 3.13 -9.75 11.97
C PRO A 183 3.71 -8.37 11.64
N ASN A 184 5.02 -8.16 11.75
CA ASN A 184 5.69 -6.90 11.40
C ASN A 184 5.97 -6.74 9.91
N THR A 185 5.04 -7.15 9.04
CA THR A 185 5.20 -6.91 7.60
C THR A 185 4.77 -5.48 7.24
N ASN A 186 5.42 -4.88 6.24
CA ASN A 186 5.13 -3.53 5.73
C ASN A 186 3.88 -3.52 4.84
N GLY A 187 2.76 -4.05 5.35
CA GLY A 187 1.48 -4.08 4.64
C GLY A 187 0.91 -2.68 4.42
N ALA A 188 0.04 -2.53 3.41
CA ALA A 188 -0.60 -1.25 3.12
C ALA A 188 -1.57 -0.89 4.24
N VAL A 189 -1.36 0.26 4.91
CA VAL A 189 -2.30 0.79 5.90
C VAL A 189 -3.60 1.21 5.20
N LEU A 190 -4.72 0.66 5.68
CA LEU A 190 -6.05 0.91 5.13
C LEU A 190 -6.82 1.97 5.92
N ALA A 191 -6.61 2.03 7.23
CA ALA A 191 -7.18 3.03 8.12
C ALA A 191 -6.33 3.14 9.39
N SER A 192 -6.36 4.31 10.03
CA SER A 192 -5.67 4.55 11.29
C SER A 192 -6.36 5.64 12.11
N PHE A 193 -6.10 5.66 13.42
CA PHE A 193 -6.43 6.78 14.29
C PHE A 193 -5.36 6.93 15.39
N VAL A 194 -5.24 8.12 15.95
CA VAL A 194 -4.44 8.36 17.15
C VAL A 194 -5.36 8.33 18.36
N ALA A 195 -5.00 7.57 19.39
CA ALA A 195 -5.80 7.51 20.61
C ALA A 195 -5.70 8.83 21.38
N THR A 196 -6.85 9.41 21.71
CA THR A 196 -6.96 10.68 22.43
C THR A 196 -7.43 10.45 23.87
N SER A 197 -7.24 11.45 24.73
CA SER A 197 -7.56 11.34 26.15
C SER A 197 -9.05 11.20 26.45
N ASP A 198 -9.93 11.67 25.55
CA ASP A 198 -11.37 11.50 25.64
C ASP A 198 -11.81 10.08 25.23
N MET A 199 -10.98 9.31 24.51
CA MET A 199 -11.29 7.93 24.16
C MET A 199 -11.26 6.97 25.34
N ILE A 200 -10.45 7.25 26.36
CA ILE A 200 -10.14 6.33 27.47
C ILE A 200 -10.88 6.71 28.77
N LYS A 201 -11.65 7.81 28.75
CA LYS A 201 -12.46 8.30 29.87
C LYS A 201 -13.89 7.80 29.82
#